data_AF-A0A1M6BKC2-F1
#
_entry.id   AF-A0A1M6BKC2-F1
#
_cell.length_a   1.000
_cell.length_b   1.000
_cell.length_c   1.000
_cell.angle_alpha   90.00
_cell.angle_beta   90.00
_cell.angle_gamma   90.00
#
_symmetry.space_group_name_H-M   'P 1'
#
loop_
_entity.id
_entity.type
_entity.pdbx_description
1 polymer ?
#
loop_
_entity_poly.entity_id
_entity_poly.type
_entity_poly.pdbx_seq_one_letter_code
_entity_poly.pdbx_strand_id
1 'polypeptide(L)' 'MKKILNLKDVQVLNKKDQQEINGSFGVLRPYCNGPKRCCITTPNGAVFCDYGYCQSNGSCVWA' A
#
# COMPACT_ATOMS: atom_id res chain seq x y z
N MET A 1 3.42 -12.56 -27.49
CA MET A 1 2.78 -11.72 -26.46
C MET A 1 1.27 -11.86 -26.60
N LYS A 2 0.59 -12.47 -25.61
CA LYS A 2 -0.86 -12.69 -25.65
C LYS A 2 -1.54 -11.34 -25.39
N LYS A 3 -2.32 -10.86 -26.35
CA LYS A 3 -3.04 -9.59 -26.27
C LYS A 3 -4.06 -9.70 -25.14
N ILE A 4 -3.91 -8.86 -24.11
CA ILE A 4 -4.93 -8.67 -23.07
C ILE A 4 -6.24 -8.38 -23.82
N LEU A 5 -7.28 -9.15 -23.51
CA LEU A 5 -8.61 -8.98 -24.07
C LEU A 5 -8.98 -7.49 -24.01
N ASN A 6 -9.48 -6.94 -25.13
CA ASN A 6 -10.04 -5.60 -25.18
C ASN A 6 -11.26 -5.55 -24.24
N LEU A 7 -10.99 -5.32 -22.95
CA LEU A 7 -11.97 -5.08 -21.92
C LEU A 7 -12.54 -3.70 -22.23
N LYS A 8 -13.77 -3.67 -22.81
CA LYS A 8 -14.42 -2.46 -23.35
C LYS A 8 -14.56 -1.33 -22.32
N ASP A 9 -14.47 -1.67 -21.03
CA ASP A 9 -14.67 -0.74 -19.90
C ASP A 9 -13.41 -0.57 -19.02
N VAL A 10 -12.24 -1.05 -19.46
CA VAL A 10 -10.98 -0.85 -18.73
C VAL A 10 -10.20 0.29 -19.35
N GLN A 11 -10.20 1.43 -18.67
CA GLN A 11 -9.34 2.56 -19.02
C GLN A 11 -7.94 2.34 -18.45
N VAL A 12 -6.95 2.23 -19.34
CA VAL A 12 -5.54 2.23 -18.93
C VAL A 12 -5.17 3.67 -18.56
N LEU A 13 -5.12 3.95 -17.26
CA LEU A 13 -4.75 5.26 -16.73
C LEU A 13 -3.29 5.57 -17.02
N ASN A 14 -3.01 6.79 -17.48
CA ASN A 14 -1.65 7.25 -17.68
C ASN A 14 -1.01 7.56 -16.29
N LYS A 15 0.32 7.75 -16.25
CA LYS A 15 1.03 7.97 -14.97
C LYS A 15 0.56 9.21 -14.20
N LYS A 16 0.06 10.25 -14.88
CA LYS A 16 -0.48 11.46 -14.24
C LYS A 16 -1.84 11.16 -13.62
N ASP A 17 -2.71 10.49 -14.38
CA ASP A 17 -4.03 10.08 -13.87
C ASP A 17 -3.89 9.14 -12.66
N GLN A 18 -2.87 8.27 -12.65
CA GLN A 18 -2.54 7.41 -11.50
C GLN A 18 -2.13 8.20 -10.26
N GLN A 19 -1.46 9.35 -10.41
CA GLN A 19 -1.08 10.22 -9.28
C GLN A 19 -2.29 10.94 -8.70
N GLU A 20 -3.32 11.18 -9.51
CA GLU A 20 -4.59 11.80 -9.10
C GLU A 20 -5.56 10.80 -8.45
N ILE A 21 -5.26 9.49 -8.50
CA ILE A 21 -5.97 8.49 -7.70
C ILE A 21 -5.67 8.75 -6.22
N ASN A 22 -6.64 9.32 -5.52
CA ASN A 22 -6.64 9.46 -4.07
C ASN A 22 -6.53 8.07 -3.42
N GLY A 23 -5.30 7.73 -3.00
CA GLY A 23 -4.90 6.41 -2.51
C GLY A 23 -3.49 6.01 -2.94
N SER A 24 -2.98 6.54 -4.06
CA SER A 24 -1.64 6.19 -4.58
C SER A 24 -0.47 6.78 -3.77
N PHE A 25 -0.65 7.96 -3.16
CA PHE A 25 0.43 8.67 -2.46
C PHE A 25 0.51 8.39 -0.96
N GLY A 26 -0.54 7.79 -0.40
CA GLY A 26 -0.63 7.46 1.01
C GLY A 26 -0.44 5.97 1.25
N VAL A 27 0.46 5.30 0.53
CA VAL A 27 0.79 3.90 0.82
C VAL A 27 1.36 3.88 2.22
N LEU A 28 0.47 3.57 3.14
CA LEU A 28 0.68 3.35 4.55
C LEU A 28 1.63 2.18 4.71
N ARG A 29 2.92 2.41 4.49
CA ARG A 29 3.93 1.35 4.56
C ARG A 29 3.95 0.87 5.99
N PRO A 30 3.58 -0.39 6.24
CA PRO A 30 3.62 -0.91 7.58
C PRO A 30 5.06 -0.89 8.06
N TYR A 31 5.29 -0.26 9.20
CA TYR A 31 6.58 -0.21 9.85
C TYR A 31 6.53 -0.96 11.18
N CYS A 32 7.70 -1.36 11.65
CA CYS A 32 7.86 -2.07 12.90
C CYS A 32 7.86 -1.10 14.08
N ASN A 33 6.96 -1.32 15.04
CA ASN A 33 6.87 -0.53 16.27
C ASN A 33 6.98 -1.42 17.51
N GLY A 34 8.04 -2.24 17.54
CA GLY A 34 8.30 -3.21 18.60
C GLY A 34 8.15 -4.67 18.15
N PRO A 35 8.43 -5.63 19.04
CA PRO A 35 8.34 -7.04 18.72
C PRO A 35 6.90 -7.43 18.40
N LYS A 36 6.72 -8.03 17.22
CA LYS A 36 5.45 -8.52 16.68
C LYS A 36 4.35 -7.45 16.50
N ARG A 37 4.73 -6.21 16.20
CA ARG A 37 3.79 -5.09 16.05
C ARG A 37 4.06 -4.32 14.76
N CYS A 38 3.10 -4.40 13.84
CA CYS A 38 3.08 -3.62 12.61
C CYS A 38 2.19 -2.39 12.78
N CYS A 39 2.67 -1.22 12.36
CA CYS A 39 1.90 0.01 12.43
C CYS A 39 1.86 0.73 11.09
N ILE A 40 0.79 1.49 10.89
CA ILE A 40 0.59 2.38 9.75
C ILE A 40 0.17 3.77 10.24
N THR A 41 0.65 4.81 9.58
CA THR A 41 0.29 6.20 9.90
C THR A 41 -0.65 6.74 8.84
N THR A 42 -1.95 6.73 9.12
CA THR A 42 -3.00 7.23 8.22
C THR A 42 -2.68 8.62 7.66
N PRO A 43 -3.25 9.03 6.51
CA PRO A 43 -3.02 10.37 5.95
C PRO A 43 -3.36 11.52 6.92
N ASN A 44 -4.23 11.27 7.91
CA ASN A 44 -4.62 12.23 8.95
C ASN A 44 -3.69 12.19 10.18
N GLY A 45 -2.58 11.46 10.14
CA GLY A 45 -1.60 11.33 11.23
C GLY A 45 -1.98 10.33 12.33
N ALA A 46 -3.16 9.71 12.29
CA ALA A 46 -3.52 8.66 13.24
C ALA A 46 -2.69 7.39 12.98
N VAL A 47 -2.22 6.76 14.07
CA VAL A 47 -1.43 5.53 14.01
C VAL A 47 -2.32 4.34 14.34
N PHE A 48 -2.40 3.38 13.42
CA PHE A 48 -3.04 2.09 13.66
C PHE A 48 -1.96 1.02 13.78
N CYS A 49 -2.01 0.22 14.84
CA CYS A 49 -1.04 -0.84 15.09
C CYS A 49 -1.77 -2.16 15.31
N ASP A 50 -1.28 -3.21 14.67
CA ASP A 50 -1.78 -4.58 14.83
C ASP A 50 -0.62 -5.58 14.93
N TYR A 51 -0.97 -6.83 15.23
CA TYR A 51 -0.04 -7.94 15.28
C TYR A 51 0.54 -8.24 13.88
N GLY A 52 1.85 -8.47 13.83
CA GLY A 52 2.49 -8.86 12.58
C GLY A 52 3.97 -9.13 12.73
N TYR A 53 4.63 -9.50 11.64
CA TYR A 53 6.02 -9.91 11.61
C TYR A 53 6.92 -8.85 10.97
N CYS A 54 7.95 -8.46 11.70
CA CYS A 54 8.99 -7.57 11.22
C CYS A 54 10.01 -8.30 10.37
N GLN A 55 10.19 -7.84 9.14
CA GLN A 55 11.25 -8.33 8.26
C GLN A 55 12.56 -7.58 8.53
N SER A 56 13.69 -8.17 8.13
CA SER A 56 15.04 -7.62 8.32
C SER A 56 15.28 -6.28 7.61
N ASN A 57 14.44 -5.91 6.63
CA ASN A 57 14.49 -4.64 5.92
C ASN A 57 13.66 -3.52 6.60
N GLY A 58 13.17 -3.74 7.82
CA GLY A 58 12.34 -2.79 8.57
C GLY A 58 10.89 -2.69 8.09
N SER A 59 10.51 -3.45 7.05
CA SER A 59 9.11 -3.61 6.64
C SER A 59 8.38 -4.58 7.55
N CYS A 60 7.06 -4.40 7.65
CA CYS A 60 6.22 -5.25 8.48
C CYS A 60 5.14 -5.94 7.66
N VAL A 61 4.90 -7.22 7.91
CA VAL A 61 3.83 -8.01 7.29
C VAL A 61 2.82 -8.34 8.37
N TRP A 62 1.57 -7.98 8.14
CA TRP A 62 0.50 -8.29 9.08
C TRP A 62 0.26 -9.80 9.10
N ALA A 63 -0.05 -10.34 10.28
CA ALA A 63 -0.17 -11.78 10.52
C ALA A 63 -1.63 -12.22 10.66
#